data_AF-A0A6P4A1B5-F1
#
_entry.id   AF-A0A6P4A1B5-F1
#
_cell.length_a   1.000
_cell.length_b   1.000
_cell.length_c   1.000
_cell.angle_alpha   90.00
_cell.angle_beta   90.00
_cell.angle_gamma   90.00
#
_symmetry.space_group_name_H-M   'P 1'
#
loop_
_entity.id
_entity.type
_entity.pdbx_description
1 polymer ?
#
loop_
_entity_poly.entity_id
_entity_poly.type
_entity_poly.pdbx_seq_one_letter_code
_entity_poly.pdbx_strand_id
1 'polypeptide(L)'
;MARRNTEKREETVAVAIDKDKSSQYALKWTVDHLLSRGQALTLLHVKQKTSSIPSPMGSFVSMSDVSEDVARTYSKQIENQAKDLFLPFRCFCTRKDIKCNEIILEESEIAKSLINYVSANSIEILVLGAPSRGGIVR
;
A
#
# COMPACT_ATOMS: atom_id res chain seq x y z
N MET A 1 -20.11 -9.94 37.90
CA MET A 1 -20.00 -10.03 36.42
C MET A 1 -18.53 -10.04 36.06
N ALA A 2 -18.04 -11.14 35.49
CA ALA A 2 -16.62 -11.35 35.23
C ALA A 2 -16.09 -10.34 34.19
N ARG A 3 -15.00 -9.66 34.54
CA ARG A 3 -14.21 -8.88 33.58
C ARG A 3 -13.65 -9.84 32.55
N ARG A 4 -14.13 -9.73 31.31
CA ARG A 4 -13.65 -10.54 30.18
C ARG A 4 -12.22 -10.07 29.87
N ASN A 5 -11.23 -10.73 30.46
CA ASN A 5 -9.83 -10.49 30.16
C ASN A 5 -9.61 -11.01 28.74
N THR A 6 -9.72 -10.12 27.77
CA THR A 6 -9.43 -10.44 26.38
C THR A 6 -7.93 -10.23 26.27
N GLU A 7 -7.15 -11.32 26.39
CA GLU A 7 -5.79 -11.32 25.86
C GLU A 7 -5.91 -10.94 24.39
N LYS A 8 -5.63 -9.67 24.07
CA LYS A 8 -5.52 -9.21 22.68
C LYS A 8 -4.36 -10.00 22.11
N ARG A 9 -4.65 -11.06 21.36
CA ARG A 9 -3.68 -11.63 20.43
C ARG A 9 -3.19 -10.47 19.55
N GLU A 10 -1.89 -10.44 19.26
CA GLU A 10 -1.38 -9.48 18.30
C GLU A 10 -1.90 -9.88 16.91
N GLU A 11 -3.09 -9.38 16.57
CA GLU A 11 -3.70 -9.60 15.27
C GLU A 11 -2.81 -8.97 14.19
N THR A 12 -2.56 -9.70 13.11
CA THR A 12 -1.80 -9.19 11.97
C THR A 12 -2.68 -8.24 11.14
N VAL A 13 -2.38 -6.95 11.20
CA VAL A 13 -3.17 -5.91 10.51
C VAL A 13 -2.41 -5.35 9.30
N ALA A 14 -3.09 -5.26 8.17
CA ALA A 14 -2.60 -4.58 6.97
C ALA A 14 -3.56 -3.47 6.51
N VAL A 15 -3.00 -2.41 5.93
CA VAL A 15 -3.74 -1.33 5.26
C VAL A 15 -3.30 -1.28 3.81
N ALA A 16 -4.23 -1.43 2.87
CA ALA A 16 -3.91 -1.15 1.48
C ALA A 16 -3.89 0.36 1.24
N ILE A 17 -2.83 0.84 0.59
CA ILE A 17 -2.64 2.26 0.33
C ILE A 17 -2.45 2.56 -1.15
N ASP A 18 -2.96 3.71 -1.54
CA ASP A 18 -2.81 4.35 -2.84
C ASP A 18 -2.60 5.86 -2.67
N LYS A 19 -2.73 6.61 -3.76
CA LYS A 19 -2.54 8.07 -3.78
C LYS A 19 -3.75 8.84 -3.23
N ASP A 20 -4.84 8.16 -2.89
CA ASP A 20 -6.09 8.81 -2.51
C ASP A 20 -6.13 9.16 -1.02
N LYS A 21 -6.94 10.17 -0.69
CA LYS A 21 -7.17 10.57 0.71
C LYS A 21 -7.86 9.48 1.52
N SER A 22 -8.62 8.60 0.88
CA SER A 22 -9.26 7.43 1.49
C SER A 22 -8.26 6.54 2.21
N SER A 23 -7.06 6.34 1.63
CA SER A 23 -5.97 5.59 2.24
C SER A 23 -5.47 6.20 3.54
N GLN A 24 -5.42 7.54 3.64
CA GLN A 24 -5.04 8.23 4.87
C GLN A 24 -6.10 8.05 5.97
N TYR A 25 -7.38 8.09 5.61
CA TYR A 25 -8.47 7.82 6.55
C TYR A 25 -8.46 6.36 7.02
N ALA A 26 -8.21 5.41 6.12
CA ALA A 26 -8.08 4.00 6.45
C ALA A 26 -6.97 3.76 7.47
N LEU A 27 -5.77 4.33 7.25
CA LEU A 27 -4.65 4.24 8.20
C LEU A 27 -5.00 4.86 9.55
N LYS A 28 -5.54 6.09 9.55
CA LYS A 28 -5.93 6.75 10.80
C LYS A 28 -6.93 5.91 11.58
N TRP A 29 -7.95 5.38 10.90
CA TRP A 29 -8.96 4.54 11.54
C TRP A 29 -8.34 3.29 12.14
N THR A 30 -7.47 2.59 11.40
CA THR A 30 -6.85 1.36 11.92
C THR A 30 -5.93 1.64 13.11
N VAL A 31 -5.14 2.71 13.08
CA VAL A 31 -4.31 3.09 14.23
C VAL A 31 -5.14 3.47 15.45
N ASP A 32 -6.28 4.16 15.26
CA ASP A 32 -7.10 4.61 16.39
C ASP A 32 -8.00 3.50 16.98
N HIS A 33 -8.28 2.41 16.25
CA HIS A 33 -9.26 1.38 16.67
C HIS A 33 -8.67 -0.02 16.85
N LEU A 34 -7.66 -0.40 16.07
CA LEU A 34 -7.12 -1.76 16.08
C LEU A 34 -5.81 -1.83 16.85
N LEU A 35 -4.97 -0.81 16.71
CA LEU A 35 -3.60 -0.83 17.18
C LEU A 35 -3.39 -0.09 18.51
N SER A 36 -2.31 -0.45 19.19
CA SER A 36 -1.75 0.19 20.37
C SER A 36 -0.29 0.53 20.11
N ARG A 37 0.28 1.41 20.95
CA ARG A 37 1.69 1.82 20.84
C ARG A 37 2.63 0.61 20.85
N GLY A 38 3.65 0.64 19.99
CA GLY A 38 4.64 -0.42 19.83
C GLY A 38 4.21 -1.57 18.91
N GLN A 39 2.93 -1.68 18.55
CA GLN A 39 2.44 -2.72 17.64
C GLN A 39 2.87 -2.47 16.19
N ALA A 40 2.85 -3.54 15.40
CA ALA A 40 3.20 -3.52 13.99
C ALA A 40 1.99 -3.36 13.08
N LEU A 41 2.19 -2.70 11.95
CA LEU A 41 1.22 -2.54 10.88
C LEU A 41 1.91 -2.75 9.53
N THR A 42 1.26 -3.48 8.63
CA THR A 42 1.73 -3.60 7.24
C THR A 42 1.02 -2.57 6.36
N LEU A 43 1.79 -1.70 5.71
CA LEU A 43 1.31 -0.82 4.64
C LEU A 43 1.55 -1.52 3.30
N LEU A 44 0.48 -1.78 2.57
CA LEU A 44 0.50 -2.58 1.35
C LEU A 44 0.14 -1.73 0.13
N HIS A 45 1.07 -1.54 -0.79
CA HIS A 45 0.83 -0.87 -2.05
C HIS A 45 0.93 -1.86 -3.22
N VAL A 46 0.00 -1.79 -4.17
CA VAL A 46 0.10 -2.55 -5.43
C VAL A 46 0.42 -1.58 -6.55
N LYS A 47 1.64 -1.70 -7.09
CA LYS A 47 2.07 -1.04 -8.32
C LYS A 47 1.54 -1.84 -9.50
N GLN A 48 0.89 -1.14 -10.43
CA GLN A 48 0.50 -1.75 -11.70
C GLN A 48 1.73 -1.99 -12.58
N LYS A 49 1.82 -3.19 -13.15
CA LYS A 49 2.86 -3.53 -14.12
C LYS A 49 2.69 -2.69 -15.38
N THR A 50 3.55 -1.70 -15.57
CA THR A 50 3.62 -0.89 -16.80
C THR A 50 4.41 -1.63 -17.85
N SER A 51 3.85 -1.93 -19.03
CA SER A 51 4.58 -2.57 -20.15
C SER A 51 5.30 -1.57 -21.06
N SER A 52 5.12 -0.27 -20.83
CA SER A 52 5.62 0.79 -21.69
C SER A 52 6.21 1.96 -20.91
N ILE A 53 7.20 2.62 -21.50
CA ILE A 53 7.90 3.79 -20.95
C ILE A 53 7.51 5.03 -21.78
N PRO A 54 7.21 6.17 -21.15
CA PRO A 54 7.00 7.43 -21.87
C PRO A 54 8.31 7.90 -22.52
N SER A 55 8.24 8.24 -23.79
CA SER A 55 9.35 8.79 -24.56
C SER A 55 9.39 10.33 -24.44
N PRO A 56 10.55 10.96 -24.65
CA PRO A 56 10.65 12.43 -24.69
C PRO A 56 9.76 13.09 -25.75
N MET A 57 9.32 12.32 -26.76
CA MET A 57 8.43 12.77 -27.84
C MET A 57 6.94 12.69 -27.43
N GLY A 58 6.63 12.30 -26.18
CA GLY A 58 5.26 12.13 -25.70
C GLY A 58 4.57 10.85 -26.16
N SER A 59 5.29 9.95 -26.84
CA SER A 59 4.77 8.60 -27.18
C SER A 59 5.11 7.59 -26.09
N PHE A 60 4.50 6.40 -26.13
CA PHE A 60 4.89 5.29 -25.28
C PHE A 60 5.64 4.24 -26.11
N VAL A 61 6.77 3.76 -25.59
CA VAL A 61 7.57 2.69 -26.20
C VAL A 61 7.51 1.45 -25.33
N SER A 62 7.48 0.25 -25.94
CA SER A 62 7.49 -0.99 -25.18
C SER A 62 8.79 -1.11 -24.38
N MET A 63 8.69 -1.62 -23.14
CA MET A 63 9.90 -1.92 -22.35
C MET A 63 10.80 -2.95 -23.02
N SER A 64 10.26 -3.79 -23.90
CA SER A 64 11.04 -4.77 -24.67
C SER A 64 11.85 -4.14 -25.82
N ASP A 65 11.47 -2.94 -26.27
CA ASP A 65 12.06 -2.28 -27.44
C ASP A 65 13.16 -1.27 -27.06
N VAL A 66 13.41 -1.07 -25.76
CA VAL A 66 14.42 -0.13 -25.24
C VAL A 66 15.67 -0.85 -24.74
N SER A 67 16.78 -0.10 -24.65
CA SER A 67 17.99 -0.59 -23.99
C SER A 67 17.71 -0.99 -22.54
N GLU A 68 18.36 -2.07 -22.09
CA GLU A 68 18.23 -2.60 -20.73
C GLU A 68 18.54 -1.53 -19.66
N ASP A 69 19.48 -0.63 -19.92
CA ASP A 69 19.84 0.44 -18.99
C ASP A 69 18.72 1.48 -18.84
N VAL A 70 17.98 1.74 -19.93
CA VAL A 70 16.81 2.62 -19.91
C VAL A 70 15.68 1.97 -19.13
N ALA A 71 15.42 0.68 -19.36
CA ALA A 71 14.43 -0.09 -18.63
C ALA A 71 14.73 -0.16 -17.11
N ARG A 72 16.00 -0.37 -16.74
CA ARG A 72 16.46 -0.36 -15.34
C ARG A 72 16.29 1.00 -14.69
N THR A 73 16.68 2.08 -15.38
CA THR A 73 16.55 3.45 -14.87
C THR A 73 15.08 3.80 -14.62
N TYR A 74 14.20 3.48 -15.56
CA TYR A 74 12.77 3.70 -15.42
C TYR A 74 12.18 2.89 -14.26
N SER A 75 12.53 1.60 -14.15
CA SER A 75 12.07 0.74 -13.05
C SER A 75 12.44 1.32 -11.68
N LYS A 76 13.68 1.80 -11.54
CA LYS A 76 14.17 2.47 -10.33
C LYS A 76 13.42 3.78 -10.06
N GLN A 77 13.10 4.55 -11.11
CA GLN A 77 12.30 5.76 -10.97
C GLN A 77 10.90 5.44 -10.42
N ILE A 78 10.24 4.38 -10.92
CA ILE A 78 8.93 3.98 -10.40
C ILE A 78 9.04 3.45 -8.96
N GLU A 79 10.09 2.72 -8.61
CA GLU A 79 10.34 2.30 -7.22
C GLU A 79 10.50 3.51 -6.30
N ASN A 80 11.23 4.55 -6.72
CA ASN A 80 11.35 5.78 -5.94
C ASN A 80 10.00 6.50 -5.77
N GLN A 81 9.19 6.57 -6.83
CA GLN A 81 7.83 7.12 -6.74
C GLN A 81 6.96 6.32 -5.76
N ALA A 82 7.10 4.99 -5.74
CA ALA A 82 6.41 4.17 -4.77
C ALA A 82 6.88 4.46 -3.34
N LYS A 83 8.18 4.67 -3.10
CA LYS A 83 8.71 5.06 -1.77
C LYS A 83 8.22 6.43 -1.30
N ASP A 84 8.06 7.37 -2.22
CA ASP A 84 7.51 8.69 -1.92
C ASP A 84 6.04 8.60 -1.48
N LEU A 85 5.28 7.62 -2.00
CA LEU A 85 3.91 7.34 -1.56
C LEU A 85 3.85 7.02 -0.07
N PHE A 86 4.81 6.24 0.45
CA PHE A 86 4.81 5.80 1.84
C PHE A 86 5.18 6.91 2.82
N LEU A 87 5.89 7.95 2.38
CA LEU A 87 6.39 9.03 3.24
C LEU A 87 5.33 9.61 4.21
N PRO A 88 4.14 10.06 3.75
CA PRO A 88 3.11 10.59 4.66
C PRO A 88 2.62 9.54 5.67
N PHE A 89 2.47 8.29 5.25
CA PHE A 89 2.00 7.20 6.12
C PHE A 89 3.05 6.83 7.17
N ARG A 90 4.32 6.71 6.77
CA ARG A 90 5.45 6.49 7.68
C ARG A 90 5.55 7.59 8.73
N CYS A 91 5.47 8.86 8.32
CA CYS A 91 5.47 9.98 9.26
C CYS A 91 4.31 9.89 10.26
N PHE A 92 3.12 9.46 9.82
CA PHE A 92 1.98 9.24 10.71
C PHE A 92 2.23 8.10 11.68
N CYS A 93 2.74 6.95 11.21
CA CYS A 93 3.08 5.80 12.05
C CYS A 93 4.10 6.16 13.13
N THR A 94 5.20 6.83 12.76
CA THR A 94 6.24 7.25 13.71
C THR A 94 5.70 8.17 14.79
N ARG A 95 4.84 9.14 14.43
CA ARG A 95 4.20 10.05 15.40
C ARG A 95 3.27 9.34 16.38
N LYS A 96 2.69 8.20 15.97
CA LYS A 96 1.76 7.39 16.76
C LYS A 96 2.45 6.25 17.51
N ASP A 97 3.77 6.12 17.40
CA ASP A 97 4.56 5.03 17.95
C ASP A 97 4.09 3.66 17.42
N ILE A 98 3.87 3.56 16.10
CA ILE A 98 3.49 2.33 15.39
C ILE A 98 4.65 1.89 14.50
N LYS A 99 4.99 0.60 14.55
CA LYS A 99 6.00 -0.01 13.66
C LYS A 99 5.37 -0.28 12.31
N CYS A 100 5.77 0.43 11.26
CA CYS A 100 5.20 0.25 9.93
C CYS A 100 6.13 -0.53 9.01
N ASN A 101 5.65 -1.66 8.49
CA ASN A 101 6.30 -2.47 7.47
C ASN A 101 5.76 -2.05 6.10
N GLU A 102 6.63 -1.62 5.18
CA GLU A 102 6.24 -1.16 3.85
C GLU A 102 6.39 -2.31 2.84
N ILE A 103 5.32 -2.64 2.12
CA ILE A 103 5.32 -3.71 1.12
C ILE A 103 4.78 -3.17 -0.20
N ILE A 104 5.55 -3.41 -1.27
CA ILE A 104 5.17 -3.06 -2.64
C ILE A 104 5.02 -4.37 -3.43
N LEU A 105 3.85 -4.59 -3.99
CA LEU A 105 3.57 -5.68 -4.91
C LEU A 105 3.53 -5.13 -6.34
N GLU A 106 3.98 -5.90 -7.31
CA GLU A 106 3.85 -5.57 -8.73
C GLU A 106 2.91 -6.57 -9.40
N GLU A 107 1.71 -6.13 -9.79
CA GLU A 107 0.71 -7.01 -10.36
C GLU A 107 -0.25 -6.25 -11.29
N SER A 108 -0.89 -6.96 -12.23
CA SER A 108 -1.87 -6.34 -13.14
C SER A 108 -3.23 -6.16 -12.47
N GLU A 109 -3.65 -7.12 -11.65
CA GLU A 109 -4.91 -7.10 -10.92
C GLU A 109 -4.70 -6.79 -9.43
N ILE A 110 -5.08 -5.58 -9.03
CA ILE A 110 -4.90 -5.08 -7.64
C ILE A 110 -5.59 -5.99 -6.63
N ALA A 111 -6.87 -6.31 -6.84
CA ALA A 111 -7.66 -7.10 -5.90
C ALA A 111 -7.05 -8.50 -5.70
N LYS A 112 -6.67 -9.16 -6.78
CA LYS A 112 -6.01 -10.47 -6.75
C LYS A 112 -4.69 -10.42 -5.99
N SER A 113 -3.88 -9.39 -6.23
CA SER A 113 -2.61 -9.19 -5.53
C SER A 113 -2.80 -9.04 -4.01
N LEU A 114 -3.77 -8.22 -3.60
CA LEU A 114 -4.11 -8.03 -2.19
C LEU A 114 -4.60 -9.34 -1.54
N ILE A 115 -5.50 -10.07 -2.20
CA ILE A 115 -6.02 -11.36 -1.69
C ILE A 115 -4.88 -12.36 -1.53
N ASN A 116 -4.04 -12.51 -2.55
CA ASN A 116 -2.91 -13.44 -2.52
C ASN A 116 -1.95 -13.11 -1.38
N TYR A 117 -1.63 -11.82 -1.18
CA TYR A 117 -0.75 -11.40 -0.10
C TYR A 117 -1.36 -11.66 1.27
N VAL A 118 -2.64 -11.33 1.46
CA VAL A 118 -3.37 -11.59 2.71
C VAL A 118 -3.38 -13.07 3.05
N SER A 119 -3.70 -13.93 2.08
CA SER A 119 -3.73 -15.38 2.26
C SER A 119 -2.35 -15.96 2.54
N ALA A 120 -1.30 -15.52 1.83
CA ALA A 120 0.05 -16.04 1.98
C ALA A 120 0.71 -15.65 3.31
N ASN A 121 0.38 -14.47 3.85
CA ASN A 121 0.97 -13.93 5.07
C ASN A 121 0.08 -14.07 6.30
N SER A 122 -1.07 -14.76 6.18
CA SER A 122 -2.04 -14.93 7.27
C SER A 122 -2.43 -13.59 7.92
N ILE A 123 -2.74 -12.58 7.08
CA ILE A 123 -3.22 -11.28 7.55
C ILE A 123 -4.65 -11.45 8.08
N GLU A 124 -4.86 -11.14 9.36
CA GLU A 124 -6.16 -11.29 10.02
C GLU A 124 -7.13 -10.17 9.66
N ILE A 125 -6.62 -8.93 9.58
CA ILE A 125 -7.44 -7.76 9.26
C ILE A 125 -6.80 -6.97 8.12
N LEU A 126 -7.48 -6.92 6.98
CA LEU A 126 -7.17 -6.01 5.88
C LEU A 126 -8.13 -4.82 5.91
N VAL A 127 -7.57 -3.61 6.02
CA VAL A 127 -8.32 -2.35 5.96
C VAL A 127 -8.09 -1.67 4.62
N LEU A 128 -9.16 -1.19 3.99
CA LEU A 128 -9.14 -0.53 2.68
C LEU A 128 -9.76 0.87 2.78
N GLY A 129 -9.23 1.79 1.97
CA GLY A 129 -9.91 3.06 1.70
C GLY A 129 -11.16 2.83 0.86
N ALA A 130 -12.27 3.49 1.21
CA ALA A 130 -13.45 3.56 0.35
C ALA A 130 -13.42 4.87 -0.46
N PRO A 131 -13.83 4.84 -1.75
CA PRO A 131 -13.95 6.07 -2.53
C PRO A 131 -14.99 6.99 -1.86
N SER A 132 -14.65 8.28 -1.70
CA SER A 132 -15.61 9.28 -1.25
C SER A 132 -16.70 9.38 -2.32
N ARG A 133 -17.96 9.06 -1.97
CA ARG A 133 -19.10 9.13 -2.88
C ARG A 133 -19.18 10.53 -3.50
N GLY A 134 -18.68 10.67 -4.72
CA GLY A 134 -18.54 11.94 -5.42
C GLY A 134 -18.24 11.68 -6.89
N GLY A 135 -19.26 11.24 -7.63
CA GLY A 135 -19.27 11.23 -9.10
C GLY A 135 -18.93 9.89 -9.74
N ILE A 136 -19.92 9.31 -10.42
CA ILE A 136 -19.66 8.49 -11.61
C ILE A 136 -19.01 9.44 -12.62
N VAL A 137 -17.69 9.45 -12.72
CA VAL A 137 -16.98 9.95 -13.91
C VAL A 137 -15.80 9.02 -14.12
N ARG A 138 -15.85 8.27 -15.20
CA ARG A 138 -14.73 7.53 -15.79
C ARG A 138 -14.08 8.39 -16.86
#